data_AF-A0A1B6LYG7-F1
#
_entry.id   AF-A0A1B6LYG7-F1
#
_cell.length_a   1.000
_cell.length_b   1.000
_cell.length_c   1.000
_cell.angle_alpha   90.00
_cell.angle_beta   90.00
_cell.angle_gamma   90.00
#
_symmetry.space_group_name_H-M   'P 1'
#
loop_
_entity.id
_entity.type
_entity.pdbx_description
1 polymer ?
#
loop_
_entity_poly.entity_id
_entity_poly.type
_entity_poly.pdbx_seq_one_letter_code
_entity_poly.pdbx_strand_id
1 'polypeptide(L)'
;VTNEDFLPVIEVDETYPGSIYHDFHWLLKVACTWDDVKWLRQDMEKSLSSSAVHFRIKLLQAAAQMQTALSIQDLGQLYHKPLRDSEGTIVICTVNYTHSPKSISVLNSRWLPLGKLSKRAPPSPDANISEILMSTIQEQITYHQVSSIRLHRGLYLSYLKMRSCVDLLQVLVPAKSPNVPPHCKIRDNPHVTAEEWRALVGGAVSEHQKCFVEQVAATARRLFTYMEVSAEEATVHRLYDLETVEVSPEVSLLMVVPPVDSACSVPGQRETLLQRPDLLPLPVQVFEMVHLGTYRHQVVSRYSRLSCIIELDMALAQHSQREAFSSSELTVAKERLARLEALQVQLNAAWKQSRWLLDVLAFARDRLSHSPTSMRHLLAHNTKRSRDQMDTQNGLLQPPDPKAVKSRGSWPG
;
A
#
# COMPACT_ATOMS: atom_id res chain seq x y z
N VAL A 1 -15.74 -0.54 34.38
CA VAL A 1 -14.71 -1.12 33.49
C VAL A 1 -13.38 -0.56 33.96
N THR A 2 -12.46 -1.38 34.46
CA THR A 2 -11.14 -0.90 34.90
C THR A 2 -10.31 -0.53 33.68
N ASN A 3 -9.47 0.51 33.78
CA ASN A 3 -8.58 1.03 32.71
C ASN A 3 -7.58 0.01 32.12
N GLU A 4 -7.65 -1.27 32.50
CA GLU A 4 -6.65 -2.28 32.20
C GLU A 4 -6.93 -3.13 30.95
N ASP A 5 -8.06 -2.93 30.28
CA ASP A 5 -8.50 -3.70 29.11
C ASP A 5 -8.53 -2.89 27.81
N PHE A 6 -8.02 -1.66 27.80
CA PHE A 6 -7.98 -0.78 26.63
C PHE A 6 -6.57 -0.62 26.07
N LEU A 7 -6.48 -0.51 24.74
CA LEU A 7 -5.23 -0.11 24.08
C LEU A 7 -4.88 1.35 24.44
N PRO A 8 -3.60 1.74 24.41
CA PRO A 8 -3.22 3.14 24.52
C PRO A 8 -3.86 3.96 23.40
N VAL A 9 -4.67 4.95 23.77
CA VAL A 9 -5.33 5.88 22.85
C VAL A 9 -5.01 7.30 23.30
N ILE A 10 -4.71 8.16 22.33
CA ILE A 10 -4.57 9.59 22.53
C ILE A 10 -5.67 10.28 21.73
N GLU A 11 -6.43 11.14 22.40
CA GLU A 11 -7.48 11.92 21.76
C GLU A 11 -6.87 12.97 20.83
N VAL A 12 -7.44 13.07 19.63
CA VAL A 12 -7.20 14.17 18.71
C VAL A 12 -8.42 15.06 18.82
N ASP A 13 -8.29 16.19 19.51
CA ASP A 13 -9.40 17.12 19.80
C ASP A 13 -9.92 17.80 18.52
N GLU A 14 -10.62 17.09 17.64
CA GLU A 14 -11.21 17.62 16.41
C GLU A 14 -12.53 16.91 16.08
N THR A 15 -13.60 17.67 15.91
CA THR A 15 -14.97 17.12 15.83
C THR A 15 -15.42 16.87 14.40
N TYR A 16 -14.82 17.53 13.39
CA TYR A 16 -15.22 17.42 11.98
C TYR A 16 -14.03 17.52 11.01
N PRO A 17 -13.21 16.47 10.85
CA PRO A 17 -12.16 16.47 9.85
C PRO A 17 -12.78 16.49 8.44
N GLY A 18 -12.55 17.56 7.67
CA GLY A 18 -13.16 17.75 6.35
C GLY A 18 -12.76 16.69 5.31
N SER A 19 -11.51 16.22 5.32
CA SER A 19 -11.00 15.21 4.37
C SER A 19 -10.08 14.19 5.06
N ILE A 20 -10.68 13.35 5.93
CA ILE A 20 -9.91 12.38 6.73
C ILE A 20 -8.98 11.49 5.90
N TYR A 21 -9.35 11.10 4.68
CA TYR A 21 -8.50 10.28 3.82
C TYR A 21 -7.27 11.03 3.29
N HIS A 22 -7.41 12.32 2.99
CA HIS A 22 -6.28 13.15 2.58
C HIS A 22 -5.28 13.33 3.72
N ASP A 23 -5.77 13.62 4.92
CA ASP A 23 -4.94 13.77 6.11
C ASP A 23 -4.35 12.44 6.59
N PHE A 24 -5.08 11.34 6.44
CA PHE A 24 -4.56 10.00 6.68
C PHE A 24 -3.43 9.65 5.72
N HIS A 25 -3.55 9.97 4.42
CA HIS A 25 -2.45 9.78 3.47
C HIS A 25 -1.24 10.68 3.77
N TRP A 26 -1.48 11.89 4.27
CA TRP A 26 -0.40 12.73 4.79
C TRP A 26 0.28 12.09 6.00
N LEU A 27 -0.50 11.54 6.93
CA LEU A 27 0.02 10.85 8.11
C LEU A 27 0.81 9.58 7.74
N LEU A 28 0.44 8.87 6.66
CA LEU A 28 1.27 7.78 6.10
C LEU A 28 2.68 8.25 5.72
N LYS A 29 2.83 9.46 5.18
CA LYS A 29 4.15 10.05 4.90
C LYS A 29 4.90 10.30 6.21
N VAL A 30 4.24 10.94 7.18
CA VAL A 30 4.82 11.22 8.50
C VAL A 30 5.26 9.93 9.20
N ALA A 31 4.52 8.84 9.05
CA ALA A 31 4.86 7.55 9.62
C ALA A 31 6.16 6.93 9.07
N CYS A 32 6.68 7.42 7.94
CA CYS A 32 8.01 7.05 7.45
C CYS A 32 9.14 7.85 8.10
N THR A 33 8.81 8.84 8.94
CA THR A 33 9.73 9.83 9.51
C THR A 33 9.30 10.22 10.93
N TRP A 34 8.97 9.23 11.77
CA TRP A 34 8.51 9.50 13.14
C TRP A 34 9.50 10.35 13.97
N ASP A 35 10.80 10.26 13.66
CA ASP A 35 11.86 11.05 14.28
C ASP A 35 11.67 12.57 14.09
N ASP A 36 11.03 12.98 12.99
CA ASP A 36 10.81 14.38 12.65
C ASP A 36 9.53 14.95 13.29
N VAL A 37 8.67 14.14 13.95
CA VAL A 37 7.37 14.60 14.50
C VAL A 37 7.49 15.83 15.38
N LYS A 38 8.46 15.83 16.31
CA LYS A 38 8.68 16.95 17.24
C LYS A 38 8.98 18.24 16.49
N TRP A 39 9.84 18.16 15.49
CA TRP A 39 10.26 19.29 14.67
C TRP A 39 9.12 19.77 13.76
N LEU A 40 8.46 18.85 13.04
CA LEU A 40 7.30 19.13 12.19
C LEU A 40 6.21 19.86 12.98
N ARG A 41 5.91 19.38 14.20
CA ARG A 41 4.91 20.01 15.07
C ARG A 41 5.26 21.44 15.42
N GLN A 42 6.48 21.66 15.93
CA GLN A 42 6.95 22.98 16.35
C GLN A 42 6.92 24.00 15.21
N ASP A 43 7.22 23.55 13.99
CA ASP A 43 7.24 24.43 12.83
C ASP A 43 5.83 24.68 12.26
N MET A 44 4.95 23.67 12.25
CA MET A 44 3.53 23.83 11.89
C MET A 44 2.75 24.74 12.83
N GLU A 45 3.06 24.74 14.13
CA GLU A 45 2.42 25.63 15.11
C GLU A 45 2.65 27.13 14.81
N LYS A 46 3.61 27.48 13.95
CA LYS A 46 3.79 28.86 13.47
C LYS A 46 2.79 29.26 12.38
N SER A 47 2.05 28.31 11.82
CA SER A 47 1.14 28.46 10.66
C SER A 47 -0.33 28.17 11.03
N LEU A 48 -0.86 28.81 12.06
CA LEU A 48 -2.20 28.53 12.61
C LEU A 48 -3.38 28.97 11.72
N SER A 49 -3.12 29.67 10.62
CA SER A 49 -4.16 30.37 9.84
C SER A 49 -4.95 29.48 8.87
N SER A 50 -4.62 28.18 8.75
CA SER A 50 -5.30 27.24 7.85
C SER A 50 -5.92 26.06 8.60
N SER A 51 -7.19 25.80 8.36
CA SER A 51 -7.95 24.70 9.00
C SER A 51 -7.40 23.31 8.66
N ALA A 52 -6.89 23.10 7.44
CA ALA A 52 -6.25 21.84 7.06
C ALA A 52 -4.92 21.61 7.79
N VAL A 53 -4.16 22.68 8.03
CA VAL A 53 -2.93 22.65 8.82
C VAL A 53 -3.24 22.37 10.29
N HIS A 54 -4.35 22.93 10.79
CA HIS A 54 -4.79 22.77 12.17
C HIS A 54 -5.02 21.30 12.56
N PHE A 55 -5.76 20.53 11.76
CA PHE A 55 -6.00 19.11 12.07
C PHE A 55 -4.70 18.29 12.08
N ARG A 56 -3.79 18.55 11.12
CA ARG A 56 -2.50 17.88 11.05
C ARG A 56 -1.57 18.23 12.22
N ILE A 57 -1.63 19.45 12.74
CA ILE A 57 -0.95 19.82 13.99
C ILE A 57 -1.47 18.95 15.14
N LYS A 58 -2.80 18.79 15.27
CA LYS A 58 -3.40 17.94 16.30
C LYS A 58 -2.99 16.47 16.15
N LEU A 59 -2.88 15.96 14.92
CA LEU A 59 -2.34 14.62 14.66
C LEU A 59 -0.87 14.49 15.12
N LEU A 60 -0.03 15.48 14.85
CA LEU A 60 1.36 15.49 15.32
C LEU A 60 1.48 15.65 16.84
N GLN A 61 0.60 16.44 17.46
CA GLN A 61 0.49 16.57 18.91
C GLN A 61 0.15 15.21 19.53
N ALA A 62 -0.86 14.52 19.01
CA ALA A 62 -1.24 13.19 19.47
C ALA A 62 -0.11 12.16 19.27
N ALA A 63 0.57 12.18 18.12
CA ALA A 63 1.72 11.32 17.87
C ALA A 63 2.88 11.60 18.85
N ALA A 64 3.22 12.87 19.10
CA ALA A 64 4.26 13.27 20.04
C ALA A 64 3.91 12.89 21.49
N GLN A 65 2.63 13.02 21.88
CA GLN A 65 2.11 12.58 23.17
C GLN A 65 2.23 11.06 23.31
N MET A 66 1.84 10.30 22.29
CA MET A 66 1.98 8.84 22.26
C MET A 66 3.46 8.40 22.36
N GLN A 67 4.36 9.03 21.60
CA GLN A 67 5.81 8.79 21.68
C GLN A 67 6.34 9.02 23.11
N THR A 68 5.87 10.08 23.77
CA THR A 68 6.26 10.40 25.14
C THR A 68 5.69 9.39 26.13
N ALA A 69 4.41 9.05 26.02
CA ALA A 69 3.71 8.13 26.91
C ALA A 69 4.30 6.72 26.88
N LEU A 70 4.63 6.22 25.68
CA LEU A 70 5.23 4.90 25.47
C LEU A 70 6.77 4.91 25.59
N SER A 71 7.39 6.10 25.63
CA SER A 71 8.85 6.29 25.59
C SER A 71 9.51 5.63 24.37
N ILE A 72 8.88 5.76 23.20
CA ILE A 72 9.40 5.29 21.90
C ILE A 72 9.38 6.42 20.89
N GLN A 73 10.30 6.40 19.92
CA GLN A 73 10.28 7.34 18.80
C GLN A 73 9.47 6.77 17.63
N ASP A 74 9.78 5.54 17.23
CA ASP A 74 9.03 4.86 16.17
C ASP A 74 7.69 4.34 16.71
N LEU A 75 6.56 4.87 16.20
CA LEU A 75 5.22 4.37 16.53
C LEU A 75 4.81 3.17 15.65
N GLY A 76 5.65 2.77 14.70
CA GLY A 76 5.41 1.67 13.78
C GLY A 76 4.63 2.09 12.53
N GLN A 77 3.94 1.13 11.91
CA GLN A 77 3.20 1.36 10.67
C GLN A 77 1.73 1.60 10.95
N LEU A 78 1.12 2.49 10.18
CA LEU A 78 -0.32 2.71 10.24
C LEU A 78 -1.08 1.53 9.62
N TYR A 79 -2.23 1.19 10.22
CA TYR A 79 -3.17 0.27 9.60
C TYR A 79 -3.74 0.88 8.30
N HIS A 80 -4.02 0.06 7.29
CA HIS A 80 -4.29 0.53 5.92
C HIS A 80 -5.53 1.41 5.74
N LYS A 81 -6.40 1.49 6.75
CA LYS A 81 -7.58 2.35 6.78
C LYS A 81 -7.83 2.84 8.21
N PRO A 82 -8.36 4.06 8.39
CA PRO A 82 -8.97 4.46 9.65
C PRO A 82 -10.15 3.54 9.99
N LEU A 83 -10.31 3.20 11.28
CA LEU A 83 -11.51 2.55 11.78
C LEU A 83 -12.58 3.60 12.03
N ARG A 84 -13.84 3.29 11.74
CA ARG A 84 -14.96 4.20 11.95
C ARG A 84 -16.17 3.42 12.47
N ASP A 85 -16.83 3.93 13.51
CA ASP A 85 -18.09 3.39 14.03
C ASP A 85 -19.32 4.07 13.39
N SER A 86 -20.51 3.65 13.81
CA SER A 86 -21.79 4.19 13.35
C SER A 86 -22.03 5.63 13.80
N GLU A 87 -21.45 6.05 14.92
CA GLU A 87 -21.54 7.41 15.47
C GLU A 87 -20.59 8.39 14.77
N GLY A 88 -19.65 7.87 13.98
CA GLY A 88 -18.69 8.64 13.21
C GLY A 88 -17.36 8.86 13.91
N THR A 89 -17.11 8.22 15.06
CA THR A 89 -15.82 8.22 15.75
C THR A 89 -14.78 7.53 14.89
N ILE A 90 -13.61 8.16 14.74
CA ILE A 90 -12.53 7.64 13.89
C ILE A 90 -11.32 7.30 14.76
N VAL A 91 -10.76 6.10 14.57
CA VAL A 91 -9.50 5.69 15.20
C VAL A 91 -8.48 5.36 14.13
N ILE A 92 -7.32 5.99 14.23
CA ILE A 92 -6.15 5.70 13.41
C ILE A 92 -5.22 4.81 14.24
N CYS A 93 -4.99 3.59 13.76
CA CYS A 93 -4.19 2.60 14.48
C CYS A 93 -2.77 2.53 13.94
N THR A 94 -1.81 2.34 14.83
CA THR A 94 -0.42 2.00 14.49
C THR A 94 -0.06 0.64 15.08
N VAL A 95 0.78 -0.11 14.39
CA VAL A 95 1.30 -1.41 14.82
C VAL A 95 2.82 -1.33 14.77
N ASN A 96 3.46 -1.59 15.90
CA ASN A 96 4.91 -1.64 16.00
C ASN A 96 5.39 -2.99 16.57
N TYR A 97 6.45 -3.55 15.98
CA TYR A 97 7.15 -4.69 16.53
C TYR A 97 8.25 -4.22 17.48
N THR A 98 8.19 -4.68 18.73
CA THR A 98 9.09 -4.22 19.78
C THR A 98 10.01 -5.36 20.20
N HIS A 99 11.32 -5.15 20.08
CA HIS A 99 12.31 -6.21 20.36
C HIS A 99 12.30 -6.67 21.82
N SER A 100 11.99 -5.76 22.76
CA SER A 100 11.88 -6.07 24.17
C SER A 100 10.75 -5.28 24.83
N PRO A 101 9.82 -5.92 25.54
CA PRO A 101 8.82 -5.23 26.35
C PRO A 101 9.42 -4.24 27.37
N LYS A 102 10.66 -4.49 27.80
CA LYS A 102 11.40 -3.66 28.78
C LYS A 102 11.85 -2.32 28.21
N SER A 103 11.93 -2.17 26.89
CA SER A 103 12.34 -0.91 26.26
C SER A 103 11.19 0.09 26.15
N ILE A 104 9.96 -0.31 26.53
CA ILE A 104 8.77 0.52 26.48
C ILE A 104 8.36 0.85 27.90
N SER A 105 8.23 2.15 28.16
CA SER A 105 7.66 2.61 29.41
C SER A 105 6.15 2.44 29.33
N VAL A 106 5.60 1.56 30.15
CA VAL A 106 4.16 1.32 30.22
C VAL A 106 3.58 2.10 31.41
N LEU A 107 3.80 3.42 31.46
CA LEU A 107 3.18 4.28 32.45
C LEU A 107 1.66 4.09 32.38
N ASN A 108 1.07 3.48 33.42
CA ASN A 108 -0.34 3.12 33.50
C ASN A 108 -0.82 2.09 32.44
N SER A 109 0.09 1.27 31.90
CA SER A 109 -0.23 0.19 30.96
C SER A 109 0.48 -1.10 31.34
N ARG A 110 0.10 -2.22 30.73
CA ARG A 110 0.80 -3.49 30.90
C ARG A 110 0.79 -4.28 29.61
N TRP A 111 1.81 -5.11 29.41
CA TRP A 111 1.83 -6.07 28.32
C TRP A 111 0.83 -7.20 28.58
N LEU A 112 -0.04 -7.46 27.61
CA LEU A 112 -1.03 -8.53 27.68
C LEU A 112 -0.83 -9.52 26.53
N PRO A 113 -0.93 -10.84 26.79
CA PRO A 113 -1.03 -11.82 25.72
C PRO A 113 -2.29 -11.61 24.88
N LEU A 114 -2.18 -11.68 23.55
CA LEU A 114 -3.31 -11.48 22.62
C LEU A 114 -4.50 -12.39 22.91
N GLY A 115 -4.25 -13.63 23.37
CA GLY A 115 -5.32 -14.57 23.72
C GLY A 115 -6.25 -14.07 24.83
N LYS A 116 -5.81 -13.12 25.67
CA LYS A 116 -6.64 -12.51 26.72
C LYS A 116 -7.55 -11.39 26.19
N LEU A 117 -7.26 -10.84 25.01
CA LEU A 117 -8.01 -9.74 24.39
C LEU A 117 -9.10 -10.24 23.43
N SER A 118 -9.11 -11.54 23.10
CA SER A 118 -9.96 -12.09 22.04
C SER A 118 -11.43 -12.17 22.47
N LYS A 119 -12.27 -11.26 21.98
CA LYS A 119 -13.70 -11.50 21.81
C LYS A 119 -13.89 -12.32 20.53
N ARG A 120 -14.42 -13.54 20.65
CA ARG A 120 -14.59 -14.49 19.52
C ARG A 120 -15.69 -14.11 18.53
N ALA A 121 -16.53 -13.13 18.84
CA ALA A 121 -17.66 -12.73 18.00
C ALA A 121 -17.29 -11.51 17.13
N PRO A 122 -17.71 -11.47 15.84
CA PRO A 122 -17.60 -10.28 15.03
C PRO A 122 -18.38 -9.12 15.68
N PRO A 123 -17.91 -7.87 15.53
CA PRO A 123 -18.61 -6.71 16.06
C PRO A 123 -20.03 -6.63 15.47
N SER A 124 -21.01 -6.27 16.29
CA SER A 124 -22.36 -5.97 15.81
C SER A 124 -22.33 -4.79 14.82
N PRO A 125 -23.33 -4.65 13.94
CA PRO A 125 -23.41 -3.49 13.04
C PRO A 125 -23.46 -2.15 13.79
N ASP A 126 -23.96 -2.17 15.03
CA ASP A 126 -24.03 -1.01 15.93
C ASP A 126 -22.91 -1.01 16.98
N ALA A 127 -21.82 -1.75 16.73
CA ALA A 127 -20.68 -1.80 17.65
C ALA A 127 -20.02 -0.42 17.74
N ASN A 128 -19.75 0.01 18.98
CA ASN A 128 -18.98 1.22 19.21
C ASN A 128 -17.52 1.02 18.75
N ILE A 129 -16.79 2.13 18.59
CA ILE A 129 -15.41 2.08 18.10
C ILE A 129 -14.48 1.22 18.97
N SER A 130 -14.72 1.14 20.28
CA SER A 130 -13.91 0.32 21.18
C SER A 130 -14.08 -1.17 20.90
N GLU A 131 -15.28 -1.63 20.59
CA GLU A 131 -15.55 -3.03 20.22
C GLU A 131 -14.96 -3.37 18.86
N ILE A 132 -15.06 -2.45 17.89
CA ILE A 132 -14.43 -2.59 16.57
C ILE A 132 -12.90 -2.67 16.74
N LEU A 133 -12.30 -1.78 17.54
CA LEU A 133 -10.86 -1.77 17.80
C LEU A 133 -10.40 -3.11 18.40
N MET A 134 -11.07 -3.58 19.46
CA MET A 134 -10.69 -4.81 20.15
C MET A 134 -10.88 -6.07 19.29
N SER A 135 -11.93 -6.13 18.47
CA SER A 135 -12.19 -7.27 17.59
C SER A 135 -11.23 -7.34 16.39
N THR A 136 -10.66 -6.21 15.96
CA THR A 136 -9.78 -6.14 14.78
C THR A 136 -8.29 -6.22 15.10
N ILE A 137 -7.88 -6.26 16.38
CA ILE A 137 -6.45 -6.30 16.78
C ILE A 137 -5.66 -7.38 16.02
N GLN A 138 -6.18 -8.61 15.97
CA GLN A 138 -5.51 -9.72 15.31
C GLN A 138 -5.37 -9.50 13.80
N GLU A 139 -6.42 -8.94 13.16
CA GLU A 139 -6.41 -8.59 11.74
C GLU A 139 -5.35 -7.52 11.46
N GLN A 140 -5.29 -6.47 12.28
CA GLN A 140 -4.32 -5.37 12.12
C GLN A 140 -2.87 -5.85 12.27
N ILE A 141 -2.59 -6.67 13.30
CA ILE A 141 -1.26 -7.27 13.51
C ILE A 141 -0.90 -8.17 12.33
N THR A 142 -1.84 -9.03 11.90
CA THR A 142 -1.60 -9.94 10.78
C THR A 142 -1.30 -9.16 9.51
N TYR A 143 -2.09 -8.12 9.21
CA TYR A 143 -1.88 -7.23 8.07
C TYR A 143 -0.47 -6.62 8.08
N HIS A 144 -0.04 -6.06 9.21
CA HIS A 144 1.29 -5.45 9.34
C HIS A 144 2.44 -6.47 9.14
N GLN A 145 2.28 -7.69 9.67
CA GLN A 145 3.28 -8.74 9.50
C GLN A 145 3.40 -9.14 8.03
N VAL A 146 2.28 -9.39 7.36
CA VAL A 146 2.29 -9.88 5.97
C VAL A 146 2.58 -8.78 4.96
N SER A 147 2.28 -7.52 5.27
CA SER A 147 2.61 -6.36 4.41
C SER A 147 4.11 -6.12 4.28
N SER A 148 4.89 -6.55 5.27
CA SER A 148 6.35 -6.37 5.30
C SER A 148 7.12 -7.54 4.66
N ILE A 149 6.43 -8.61 4.24
CA ILE A 149 7.06 -9.78 3.62
C ILE A 149 7.40 -9.49 2.16
N ARG A 150 8.67 -9.63 1.79
CA ARG A 150 9.13 -9.52 0.39
C ARG A 150 8.86 -10.81 -0.37
N LEU A 151 8.58 -10.69 -1.67
CA LEU A 151 8.64 -11.81 -2.59
C LEU A 151 10.08 -12.36 -2.63
N HIS A 152 10.18 -13.68 -2.75
CA HIS A 152 11.45 -14.33 -3.03
C HIS A 152 11.94 -13.97 -4.44
N ARG A 153 13.24 -14.18 -4.69
CA ARG A 153 13.83 -13.94 -6.00
C ARG A 153 13.06 -14.67 -7.11
N GLY A 154 12.73 -13.96 -8.18
CA GLY A 154 12.03 -14.54 -9.34
C GLY A 154 11.31 -13.56 -10.25
N LEU A 155 10.86 -14.10 -11.37
CA LEU A 155 9.94 -13.45 -12.29
C LEU A 155 8.52 -13.93 -11.99
N TYR A 156 7.60 -12.99 -11.88
CA TYR A 156 6.20 -13.25 -11.51
C TYR A 156 5.25 -12.71 -12.57
N LEU A 157 4.11 -13.37 -12.73
CA LEU A 157 2.96 -12.82 -13.44
C LEU A 157 2.00 -12.23 -12.40
N SER A 158 1.59 -10.98 -12.58
CA SER A 158 0.74 -10.24 -11.66
C SER A 158 -0.53 -9.75 -12.36
N TYR A 159 -1.65 -9.72 -11.64
CA TYR A 159 -2.95 -9.31 -12.14
C TYR A 159 -3.38 -8.00 -11.49
N LEU A 160 -3.70 -6.98 -12.28
CA LEU A 160 -4.18 -5.70 -11.76
C LEU A 160 -5.69 -5.57 -11.95
N LYS A 161 -6.42 -5.49 -10.84
CA LYS A 161 -7.84 -5.13 -10.80
C LYS A 161 -8.03 -3.87 -9.99
N MET A 162 -8.74 -2.91 -10.56
CA MET A 162 -9.08 -1.67 -9.88
C MET A 162 -10.54 -1.65 -9.46
N ARG A 163 -10.80 -0.87 -8.42
CA ARG A 163 -12.13 -0.45 -7.99
C ARG A 163 -12.12 1.05 -7.80
N SER A 164 -13.09 1.73 -8.40
CA SER A 164 -13.36 3.13 -8.10
C SER A 164 -14.30 3.23 -6.90
N CYS A 165 -13.96 4.08 -5.95
CA CYS A 165 -14.79 4.50 -4.82
C CYS A 165 -14.95 6.03 -4.86
N VAL A 166 -15.82 6.58 -4.01
CA VAL A 166 -15.95 8.04 -3.85
C VAL A 166 -14.57 8.60 -3.46
N ASP A 167 -14.05 9.51 -4.28
CA ASP A 167 -12.76 10.21 -4.13
C ASP A 167 -11.49 9.33 -4.06
N LEU A 168 -11.59 8.02 -4.30
CA LEU A 168 -10.47 7.09 -4.18
C LEU A 168 -10.47 6.05 -5.29
N LEU A 169 -9.29 5.81 -5.87
CA LEU A 169 -9.02 4.63 -6.67
C LEU A 169 -8.36 3.57 -5.79
N GLN A 170 -8.87 2.35 -5.83
CA GLN A 170 -8.35 1.22 -5.09
C GLN A 170 -7.83 0.14 -6.04
N VAL A 171 -6.82 -0.59 -5.58
CA VAL A 171 -6.30 -1.79 -6.23
C VAL A 171 -6.59 -3.00 -5.37
N LEU A 172 -6.96 -4.10 -6.00
CA LEU A 172 -7.20 -5.36 -5.31
C LEU A 172 -5.87 -6.09 -5.09
N VAL A 173 -5.58 -6.47 -3.85
CA VAL A 173 -4.36 -7.20 -3.46
C VAL A 173 -4.69 -8.44 -2.63
N PRO A 174 -3.85 -9.47 -2.56
CA PRO A 174 -4.06 -10.60 -1.65
C PRO A 174 -3.87 -10.16 -0.21
N ALA A 175 -4.78 -10.57 0.69
CA ALA A 175 -4.72 -10.24 2.11
C ALA A 175 -3.43 -10.76 2.79
N LYS A 176 -2.84 -11.84 2.27
CA LYS A 176 -1.58 -12.44 2.75
C LYS A 176 -0.31 -11.82 2.16
N SER A 177 -0.43 -10.92 1.19
CA SER A 177 0.70 -10.22 0.56
C SER A 177 0.23 -8.87 0.00
N PRO A 178 -0.23 -7.95 0.85
CA PRO A 178 -0.92 -6.73 0.42
C PRO A 178 0.02 -5.71 -0.24
N ASN A 179 1.32 -5.96 -0.23
CA ASN A 179 2.36 -5.14 -0.85
C ASN A 179 2.62 -5.49 -2.32
N VAL A 180 1.92 -6.48 -2.89
CA VAL A 180 2.00 -6.84 -4.31
C VAL A 180 0.60 -7.21 -4.82
N PRO A 181 0.28 -6.94 -6.11
CA PRO A 181 -0.97 -7.43 -6.69
C PRO A 181 -1.05 -8.96 -6.68
N PRO A 182 -2.23 -9.57 -6.91
CA PRO A 182 -2.37 -11.01 -7.09
C PRO A 182 -1.36 -11.52 -8.10
N HIS A 183 -0.62 -12.56 -7.75
CA HIS A 183 0.54 -12.97 -8.52
C HIS A 183 0.78 -14.48 -8.48
N CYS A 184 1.55 -14.98 -9.45
CA CYS A 184 2.06 -16.34 -9.48
C CYS A 184 3.48 -16.35 -10.04
N LYS A 185 4.38 -17.15 -9.44
CA LYS A 185 5.78 -17.23 -9.86
C LYS A 185 5.91 -17.98 -11.19
N ILE A 186 6.65 -17.42 -12.13
CA ILE A 186 6.98 -18.03 -13.42
C ILE A 186 8.27 -18.83 -13.29
N ARG A 187 9.34 -18.21 -12.79
CA ARG A 187 10.69 -18.82 -12.65
C ARG A 187 11.55 -18.08 -11.62
N ASP A 188 12.70 -18.65 -11.26
CA ASP A 188 13.65 -18.05 -10.30
C ASP A 188 14.51 -16.92 -10.89
N ASN A 189 14.71 -16.90 -12.22
CA ASN A 189 15.43 -15.80 -12.88
C ASN A 189 14.48 -14.60 -13.06
N PRO A 190 14.72 -13.44 -12.43
CA PRO A 190 13.84 -12.28 -12.52
C PRO A 190 13.92 -11.58 -13.88
N HIS A 191 15.03 -11.68 -14.59
CA HIS A 191 15.24 -10.91 -15.82
C HIS A 191 14.42 -11.47 -16.98
N VAL A 192 14.06 -10.63 -17.95
CA VAL A 192 13.45 -11.03 -19.22
C VAL A 192 14.37 -10.54 -20.33
N THR A 193 14.81 -11.43 -21.21
CA THR A 193 15.67 -11.04 -22.34
C THR A 193 14.86 -10.33 -23.43
N ALA A 194 15.53 -9.56 -24.29
CA ALA A 194 14.86 -8.88 -25.41
C ALA A 194 14.17 -9.87 -26.38
N GLU A 195 14.70 -11.08 -26.53
CA GLU A 195 14.09 -12.14 -27.34
C GLU A 195 12.85 -12.74 -26.67
N GLU A 196 12.93 -13.03 -25.37
CA GLU A 196 11.78 -13.48 -24.58
C GLU A 196 10.65 -12.44 -24.59
N TRP A 197 10.98 -11.16 -24.43
CA TRP A 197 10.02 -10.05 -24.50
C TRP A 197 9.33 -9.97 -25.87
N ARG A 198 10.11 -10.01 -26.96
CA ARG A 198 9.56 -10.03 -28.33
C ARG A 198 8.63 -11.21 -28.56
N ALA A 199 8.97 -12.39 -28.04
CA ALA A 199 8.11 -13.57 -28.16
C ALA A 199 6.78 -13.42 -27.39
N LEU A 200 6.76 -12.71 -26.25
CA LEU A 200 5.52 -12.43 -25.52
C LEU A 200 4.57 -11.49 -26.27
N VAL A 201 5.13 -10.47 -26.93
CA VAL A 201 4.41 -9.40 -27.64
C VAL A 201 4.03 -9.80 -29.08
N GLY A 202 4.22 -11.07 -29.46
CA GLY A 202 3.78 -11.62 -30.76
C GLY A 202 4.86 -11.66 -31.86
N GLY A 203 6.14 -11.54 -31.50
CA GLY A 203 7.27 -11.74 -32.40
C GLY A 203 7.58 -13.21 -32.68
N ALA A 204 8.52 -13.45 -33.61
CA ALA A 204 8.97 -14.80 -33.97
C ALA A 204 9.58 -15.56 -32.78
N VAL A 205 9.25 -16.85 -32.66
CA VAL A 205 9.53 -17.68 -31.48
C VAL A 205 10.49 -18.81 -31.87
N SER A 206 11.69 -18.87 -31.28
CA SER A 206 12.53 -20.08 -31.33
C SER A 206 12.10 -21.07 -30.25
N GLU A 207 12.64 -22.30 -30.26
CA GLU A 207 12.31 -23.34 -29.29
C GLU A 207 12.50 -22.91 -27.83
N HIS A 208 13.55 -22.13 -27.52
CA HIS A 208 13.81 -21.62 -26.18
C HIS A 208 12.77 -20.58 -25.74
N GLN A 209 12.42 -19.63 -26.62
CA GLN A 209 11.36 -18.66 -26.32
C GLN A 209 9.99 -19.32 -26.23
N LYS A 210 9.75 -20.42 -26.97
CA LYS A 210 8.51 -21.18 -26.88
C LYS A 210 8.31 -21.76 -25.49
N CYS A 211 9.36 -22.33 -24.89
CA CYS A 211 9.31 -22.83 -23.52
C CYS A 211 8.94 -21.72 -22.52
N PHE A 212 9.54 -20.53 -22.65
CA PHE A 212 9.21 -19.39 -21.81
C PHE A 212 7.75 -18.91 -22.00
N VAL A 213 7.29 -18.77 -23.24
CA VAL A 213 5.89 -18.41 -23.54
C VAL A 213 4.92 -19.44 -22.96
N GLU A 214 5.22 -20.74 -23.07
CA GLU A 214 4.43 -21.81 -22.47
C GLU A 214 4.39 -21.71 -20.93
N GLN A 215 5.50 -21.38 -20.27
CA GLN A 215 5.55 -21.16 -18.82
C GLN A 215 4.68 -19.97 -18.40
N VAL A 216 4.73 -18.85 -19.14
CA VAL A 216 3.88 -17.68 -18.90
C VAL A 216 2.42 -18.02 -19.11
N ALA A 217 2.07 -18.75 -20.17
CA ALA A 217 0.70 -19.17 -20.45
C ALA A 217 0.15 -20.12 -19.36
N ALA A 218 0.94 -21.08 -18.88
CA ALA A 218 0.56 -21.95 -17.77
C ALA A 218 0.35 -21.16 -16.48
N THR A 219 1.23 -20.20 -16.20
CA THR A 219 1.13 -19.32 -15.03
C THR A 219 -0.09 -18.39 -15.12
N ALA A 220 -0.40 -17.86 -16.31
CA ALA A 220 -1.60 -17.08 -16.58
C ALA A 220 -2.87 -17.88 -16.29
N ARG A 221 -2.94 -19.15 -16.73
CA ARG A 221 -4.07 -20.02 -16.40
C ARG A 221 -4.26 -20.19 -14.89
N ARG A 222 -3.20 -20.47 -14.14
CA ARG A 222 -3.27 -20.56 -12.66
C ARG A 222 -3.76 -19.26 -12.02
N LEU A 223 -3.24 -18.13 -12.49
CA LEU A 223 -3.61 -16.81 -11.98
C LEU A 223 -5.07 -16.46 -12.30
N PHE A 224 -5.53 -16.75 -13.52
CA PHE A 224 -6.93 -16.58 -13.92
C PHE A 224 -7.88 -17.49 -13.15
N THR A 225 -7.50 -18.75 -12.90
CA THR A 225 -8.28 -19.62 -12.00
C THR A 225 -8.38 -19.02 -10.60
N TYR A 226 -7.28 -18.50 -10.04
CA TYR A 226 -7.31 -17.84 -8.74
C TYR A 226 -8.17 -16.56 -8.73
N MET A 227 -8.16 -15.80 -9.82
CA MET A 227 -8.96 -14.58 -9.99
C MET A 227 -10.38 -14.85 -10.55
N GLU A 228 -10.81 -16.11 -10.62
CA GLU A 228 -12.14 -16.52 -11.11
C GLU A 228 -12.47 -15.98 -12.53
N VAL A 229 -11.45 -15.81 -13.37
CA VAL A 229 -11.61 -15.35 -14.75
C VAL A 229 -11.95 -16.54 -15.64
N SER A 230 -13.05 -16.45 -16.38
CA SER A 230 -13.46 -17.50 -17.32
C SER A 230 -12.49 -17.64 -18.50
N ALA A 231 -12.50 -18.80 -19.17
CA ALA A 231 -11.63 -19.03 -20.33
C ALA A 231 -11.91 -18.05 -21.49
N GLU A 232 -13.16 -17.62 -21.65
CA GLU A 232 -13.56 -16.64 -22.66
C GLU A 232 -13.00 -15.25 -22.34
N GLU A 233 -13.21 -14.78 -21.10
CA GLU A 233 -12.67 -13.50 -20.61
C GLU A 233 -11.15 -13.48 -20.62
N ALA A 234 -10.49 -14.58 -20.27
CA ALA A 234 -9.04 -14.69 -20.26
C ALA A 234 -8.40 -14.32 -21.62
N THR A 235 -9.08 -14.58 -22.74
CA THR A 235 -8.55 -14.25 -24.08
C THR A 235 -8.54 -12.76 -24.38
N VAL A 236 -9.44 -11.97 -23.76
CA VAL A 236 -9.54 -10.53 -23.97
C VAL A 236 -8.74 -9.72 -22.95
N HIS A 237 -8.12 -10.38 -21.98
CA HIS A 237 -7.12 -9.76 -21.10
C HIS A 237 -5.89 -9.31 -21.91
N ARG A 238 -5.20 -8.31 -21.37
CA ARG A 238 -4.05 -7.67 -22.01
C ARG A 238 -2.82 -7.80 -21.15
N LEU A 239 -1.68 -8.07 -21.77
CA LEU A 239 -0.37 -7.93 -21.14
C LEU A 239 0.03 -6.45 -21.20
N TYR A 240 0.55 -5.92 -20.10
CA TYR A 240 1.25 -4.63 -20.09
C TYR A 240 2.55 -4.77 -20.86
N ASP A 241 2.59 -4.18 -22.06
CA ASP A 241 3.63 -4.41 -23.07
C ASP A 241 4.57 -3.21 -23.27
N LEU A 242 4.58 -2.26 -22.33
CA LEU A 242 5.53 -1.15 -22.32
C LEU A 242 6.87 -1.55 -21.71
N GLU A 243 6.85 -2.21 -20.55
CA GLU A 243 8.05 -2.66 -19.85
C GLU A 243 7.76 -3.79 -18.86
N THR A 244 8.81 -4.45 -18.40
CA THR A 244 8.74 -5.34 -17.23
C THR A 244 8.88 -4.49 -15.96
N VAL A 245 8.01 -4.68 -14.97
CA VAL A 245 8.06 -3.92 -13.72
C VAL A 245 9.18 -4.48 -12.83
N GLU A 246 10.26 -3.73 -12.67
CA GLU A 246 11.37 -4.09 -11.79
C GLU A 246 11.14 -3.55 -10.37
N VAL A 247 10.63 -4.41 -9.49
CA VAL A 247 10.40 -4.08 -8.08
C VAL A 247 11.74 -3.93 -7.34
N SER A 248 12.65 -4.87 -7.59
CA SER A 248 14.02 -4.90 -7.06
C SER A 248 14.92 -5.73 -8.01
N PRO A 249 16.26 -5.72 -7.84
CA PRO A 249 17.15 -6.56 -8.64
C PRO A 249 16.83 -8.07 -8.57
N GLU A 250 16.11 -8.50 -7.54
CA GLU A 250 15.73 -9.90 -7.33
C GLU A 250 14.32 -10.23 -7.81
N VAL A 251 13.46 -9.24 -8.04
CA VAL A 251 12.03 -9.45 -8.26
C VAL A 251 11.52 -8.57 -9.39
N SER A 252 10.96 -9.21 -10.41
CA SER A 252 10.35 -8.56 -11.57
C SER A 252 8.94 -9.10 -11.82
N LEU A 253 8.05 -8.23 -12.30
CA LEU A 253 6.66 -8.56 -12.57
C LEU A 253 6.32 -8.32 -14.05
N LEU A 254 5.67 -9.30 -14.66
CA LEU A 254 4.85 -9.13 -15.86
C LEU A 254 3.43 -8.81 -15.42
N MET A 255 2.84 -7.73 -15.93
CA MET A 255 1.52 -7.28 -15.51
C MET A 255 0.45 -7.69 -16.53
N VAL A 256 -0.64 -8.26 -16.05
CA VAL A 256 -1.84 -8.58 -16.84
C VAL A 256 -2.99 -7.74 -16.32
N VAL A 257 -3.75 -7.15 -17.24
CA VAL A 257 -4.90 -6.30 -16.93
C VAL A 257 -6.15 -6.80 -17.66
N PRO A 258 -7.35 -6.62 -17.10
CA PRO A 258 -8.60 -6.86 -17.81
C PRO A 258 -8.77 -5.96 -19.04
N PRO A 259 -9.75 -6.25 -19.91
CA PRO A 259 -10.27 -5.30 -20.89
C PRO A 259 -10.58 -3.95 -20.25
N VAL A 260 -10.45 -2.86 -21.01
CA VAL A 260 -10.61 -1.48 -20.48
C VAL A 260 -11.95 -1.29 -19.76
N ASP A 261 -13.02 -1.88 -20.29
CA ASP A 261 -14.37 -1.73 -19.75
C ASP A 261 -14.60 -2.49 -18.43
N SER A 262 -13.74 -3.46 -18.11
CA SER A 262 -13.79 -4.22 -16.86
C SER A 262 -12.56 -4.02 -15.97
N ALA A 263 -11.58 -3.22 -16.39
CA ALA A 263 -10.36 -2.97 -15.62
C ALA A 263 -10.63 -2.28 -14.28
N CYS A 264 -11.64 -1.41 -14.24
CA CYS A 264 -12.05 -0.64 -13.07
C CYS A 264 -13.55 -0.81 -12.79
N SER A 265 -13.91 -1.42 -11.67
CA SER A 265 -15.32 -1.49 -11.25
C SER A 265 -15.80 -0.14 -10.73
N VAL A 266 -17.04 0.22 -11.09
CA VAL A 266 -17.67 1.48 -10.70
C VAL A 266 -18.39 1.35 -9.35
N PRO A 267 -18.56 2.45 -8.59
CA PRO A 267 -19.32 2.42 -7.34
C PRO A 267 -20.73 1.87 -7.56
N GLY A 268 -21.19 1.00 -6.66
CA GLY A 268 -22.53 0.41 -6.70
C GLY A 268 -22.64 -0.93 -7.46
N GLN A 269 -21.64 -1.32 -8.25
CA GLN A 269 -21.58 -2.67 -8.79
C GLN A 269 -21.15 -3.67 -7.71
N ARG A 270 -21.95 -4.72 -7.52
CA ARG A 270 -21.57 -5.87 -6.69
C ARG A 270 -20.69 -6.79 -7.52
N GLU A 271 -19.39 -6.66 -7.32
CA GLU A 271 -18.40 -7.52 -7.95
C GLU A 271 -17.97 -8.63 -6.99
N THR A 272 -18.07 -9.90 -7.41
CA THR A 272 -17.81 -11.07 -6.57
C THR A 272 -16.41 -11.07 -5.94
N LEU A 273 -15.41 -10.61 -6.71
CA LEU A 273 -14.02 -10.49 -6.23
C LEU A 273 -13.87 -9.53 -5.04
N LEU A 274 -14.74 -8.53 -4.91
CA LEU A 274 -14.70 -7.56 -3.81
C LEU A 274 -15.29 -8.12 -2.52
N GLN A 275 -15.99 -9.25 -2.58
CA GLN A 275 -16.58 -9.93 -1.43
C GLN A 275 -15.67 -11.05 -0.88
N ARG A 276 -14.60 -11.36 -1.60
CA ARG A 276 -13.67 -12.42 -1.23
C ARG A 276 -12.79 -12.01 -0.05
N PRO A 277 -12.76 -12.80 1.03
CA PRO A 277 -11.98 -12.45 2.24
C PRO A 277 -10.47 -12.61 2.05
N ASP A 278 -10.02 -13.34 1.02
CA ASP A 278 -8.60 -13.50 0.70
C ASP A 278 -8.04 -12.33 -0.14
N LEU A 279 -8.91 -11.43 -0.60
CA LEU A 279 -8.55 -10.23 -1.34
C LEU A 279 -8.93 -8.98 -0.56
N LEU A 280 -8.11 -7.94 -0.67
CA LEU A 280 -8.22 -6.69 0.07
C LEU A 280 -8.15 -5.51 -0.92
N PRO A 281 -9.17 -4.64 -1.00
CA PRO A 281 -9.06 -3.41 -1.76
C PRO A 281 -8.26 -2.37 -0.97
N LEU A 282 -7.14 -1.91 -1.53
CA LEU A 282 -6.31 -0.86 -0.94
C LEU A 282 -6.37 0.42 -1.78
N PRO A 283 -6.51 1.62 -1.18
CA PRO A 283 -6.26 2.86 -1.90
C PRO A 283 -4.88 2.84 -2.55
N VAL A 284 -4.77 3.36 -3.77
CA VAL A 284 -3.49 3.38 -4.52
C VAL A 284 -2.36 3.99 -3.70
N GLN A 285 -2.63 5.08 -2.99
CA GLN A 285 -1.65 5.74 -2.14
C GLN A 285 -1.18 4.83 -0.99
N VAL A 286 -2.10 4.09 -0.35
CA VAL A 286 -1.76 3.14 0.72
C VAL A 286 -0.92 1.99 0.17
N PHE A 287 -1.31 1.44 -0.98
CA PHE A 287 -0.54 0.38 -1.64
C PHE A 287 0.88 0.85 -1.96
N GLU A 288 1.06 2.04 -2.55
CA GLU A 288 2.38 2.57 -2.89
C GLU A 288 3.26 2.74 -1.65
N MET A 289 2.70 3.26 -0.55
CA MET A 289 3.44 3.42 0.71
C MET A 289 3.89 2.08 1.28
N VAL A 290 3.01 1.07 1.27
CA VAL A 290 3.32 -0.28 1.78
C VAL A 290 4.32 -1.00 0.87
N HIS A 291 4.12 -0.94 -0.45
CA HIS A 291 5.00 -1.55 -1.45
C HIS A 291 6.40 -0.92 -1.41
N LEU A 292 6.50 0.40 -1.51
CA LEU A 292 7.78 1.11 -1.51
C LEU A 292 8.43 1.08 -0.11
N GLY A 293 7.65 1.07 0.97
CA GLY A 293 8.16 0.80 2.31
C GLY A 293 8.85 -0.55 2.42
N THR A 294 8.29 -1.57 1.77
CA THR A 294 8.84 -2.93 1.80
C THR A 294 10.07 -3.09 0.90
N TYR A 295 10.02 -2.61 -0.34
CA TYR A 295 11.08 -2.87 -1.34
C TYR A 295 12.11 -1.74 -1.47
N ARG A 296 11.73 -0.48 -1.20
CA ARG A 296 12.57 0.72 -1.38
C ARG A 296 12.44 1.72 -0.22
N HIS A 297 12.53 1.24 1.02
CA HIS A 297 12.31 2.02 2.25
C HIS A 297 13.03 3.38 2.27
N GLN A 298 14.31 3.41 1.87
CA GLN A 298 15.10 4.65 1.87
C GLN A 298 14.53 5.72 0.92
N VAL A 299 13.98 5.32 -0.23
CA VAL A 299 13.41 6.24 -1.21
C VAL A 299 12.12 6.83 -0.67
N VAL A 300 11.20 5.98 -0.17
CA VAL A 300 9.93 6.45 0.37
C VAL A 300 10.13 7.31 1.62
N SER A 301 11.04 6.95 2.54
CA SER A 301 11.31 7.74 3.74
C SER A 301 11.86 9.13 3.40
N ARG A 302 12.82 9.23 2.47
CA ARG A 302 13.36 10.52 1.99
C ARG A 302 12.30 11.35 1.26
N TYR A 303 11.50 10.72 0.39
CA TYR A 303 10.40 11.38 -0.30
C TYR A 303 9.37 11.92 0.69
N SER A 304 8.92 11.09 1.63
CA SER A 304 7.96 11.48 2.67
C SER A 304 8.46 12.66 3.49
N ARG A 305 9.72 12.60 3.93
CA ARG A 305 10.38 13.70 4.66
C ARG A 305 10.34 15.01 3.88
N LEU A 306 10.85 15.00 2.64
CA LEU A 306 10.90 16.18 1.78
C LEU A 306 9.51 16.69 1.43
N SER A 307 8.56 15.79 1.17
CA SER A 307 7.17 16.16 0.87
C SER A 307 6.52 16.87 2.05
N CYS A 308 6.69 16.36 3.27
CA CYS A 308 6.16 17.01 4.48
C CYS A 308 6.81 18.38 4.73
N ILE A 309 8.14 18.49 4.54
CA ILE A 309 8.87 19.77 4.69
C ILE A 309 8.40 20.80 3.68
N ILE A 310 8.38 20.45 2.38
CA ILE A 310 8.00 21.39 1.32
C ILE A 310 6.55 21.84 1.49
N GLU A 311 5.64 20.90 1.79
CA GLU A 311 4.22 21.19 2.02
C GLU A 311 4.03 22.18 3.19
N LEU A 312 4.79 22.02 4.27
CA LEU A 312 4.81 22.94 5.40
C LEU A 312 5.40 24.31 5.05
N ASP A 313 6.59 24.33 4.48
CA ASP A 313 7.27 25.57 4.09
C ASP A 313 6.45 26.37 3.07
N MET A 314 5.72 25.70 2.17
CA MET A 314 4.79 26.33 1.24
C MET A 314 3.65 27.04 1.97
N ALA A 315 3.04 26.39 2.97
CA ALA A 315 1.97 26.99 3.76
C ALA A 315 2.47 28.24 4.52
N LEU A 316 3.67 28.17 5.11
CA LEU A 316 4.32 29.30 5.78
C LEU A 316 4.62 30.44 4.80
N ALA A 317 5.22 30.14 3.64
CA ALA A 317 5.54 31.15 2.63
C ALA A 317 4.28 31.85 2.09
N GLN A 318 3.20 31.10 1.86
CA GLN A 318 1.91 31.66 1.46
C GLN A 318 1.30 32.55 2.55
N HIS A 319 1.45 32.16 3.82
CA HIS A 319 0.98 32.98 4.94
C HIS A 319 1.77 34.29 5.04
N SER A 320 3.12 34.23 5.03
CA SER A 320 3.97 35.42 5.01
C SER A 320 3.70 36.33 3.81
N GLN A 321 3.36 35.77 2.66
CA GLN A 321 2.97 36.55 1.49
C GLN A 321 1.65 37.31 1.71
N ARG A 322 0.68 36.71 2.40
CA ARG A 322 -0.61 37.34 2.72
C ARG A 322 -0.48 38.44 3.78
N GLU A 323 0.46 38.30 4.70
CA GLU A 323 0.69 39.27 5.78
C GLU A 323 1.77 40.31 5.48
N ALA A 324 2.42 40.24 4.31
CA ALA A 324 3.47 41.20 3.96
C ALA A 324 2.92 42.64 3.93
N PHE A 325 3.49 43.51 4.75
CA PHE A 325 3.08 44.92 4.85
C PHE A 325 3.90 45.81 3.92
N SER A 326 5.14 45.42 3.62
CA SER A 326 6.04 46.16 2.72
C SER A 326 6.27 45.45 1.39
N SER A 327 6.66 46.21 0.37
CA SER A 327 7.05 45.67 -0.95
C SER A 327 8.28 44.75 -0.87
N SER A 328 9.20 45.03 0.06
CA SER A 328 10.37 44.19 0.32
C SER A 328 9.95 42.81 0.86
N GLU A 329 9.12 42.77 1.91
CA GLU A 329 8.61 41.52 2.48
C GLU A 329 7.81 40.70 1.46
N LEU A 330 6.97 41.37 0.67
CA LEU A 330 6.19 40.71 -0.37
C LEU A 330 7.09 40.07 -1.43
N THR A 331 8.19 40.73 -1.79
CA THR A 331 9.15 40.20 -2.78
C THR A 331 9.86 38.96 -2.23
N VAL A 332 10.37 39.02 -0.99
CA VAL A 332 11.01 37.87 -0.33
C VAL A 332 10.05 36.68 -0.21
N ALA A 333 8.80 36.92 0.19
CA ALA A 333 7.80 35.86 0.30
C ALA A 333 7.48 35.22 -1.06
N LYS A 334 7.37 36.04 -2.13
CA LYS A 334 7.18 35.55 -3.51
C LYS A 334 8.36 34.71 -4.01
N GLU A 335 9.59 35.16 -3.78
CA GLU A 335 10.79 34.41 -4.16
C GLU A 335 10.89 33.08 -3.42
N ARG A 336 10.60 33.06 -2.12
CA ARG A 336 10.54 31.83 -1.32
C ARG A 336 9.48 30.87 -1.87
N LEU A 337 8.28 31.36 -2.17
CA LEU A 337 7.20 30.54 -2.71
C LEU A 337 7.58 29.94 -4.06
N ALA A 338 8.12 30.74 -4.99
CA ALA A 338 8.57 30.28 -6.29
C ALA A 338 9.65 29.19 -6.19
N ARG A 339 10.59 29.34 -5.25
CA ARG A 339 11.63 28.32 -4.99
C ARG A 339 11.03 27.02 -4.46
N LEU A 340 10.06 27.10 -3.55
CA LEU A 340 9.38 25.92 -3.00
C LEU A 340 8.54 25.19 -4.05
N GLU A 341 7.84 25.93 -4.92
CA GLU A 341 7.10 25.35 -6.05
C GLU A 341 8.05 24.63 -7.02
N ALA A 342 9.22 25.21 -7.32
CA ALA A 342 10.22 24.55 -8.14
C ALA A 342 10.75 23.25 -7.49
N LEU A 343 11.01 23.26 -6.18
CA LEU A 343 11.41 22.06 -5.43
C LEU A 343 10.29 21.00 -5.42
N GLN A 344 9.03 21.40 -5.27
CA GLN A 344 7.88 20.49 -5.31
C GLN A 344 7.75 19.81 -6.68
N VAL A 345 7.96 20.55 -7.77
CA VAL A 345 7.96 20.01 -9.14
C VAL A 345 9.10 19.00 -9.31
N GLN A 346 10.31 19.33 -8.86
CA GLN A 346 11.46 18.42 -8.92
C GLN A 346 11.23 17.14 -8.09
N LEU A 347 10.69 17.29 -6.87
CA LEU A 347 10.34 16.16 -6.01
C LEU A 347 9.31 15.25 -6.68
N ASN A 348 8.26 15.83 -7.27
CA ASN A 348 7.22 15.09 -7.97
C ASN A 348 7.78 14.35 -9.21
N ALA A 349 8.69 14.98 -9.95
CA ALA A 349 9.34 14.37 -11.11
C ALA A 349 10.22 13.17 -10.70
N ALA A 350 11.01 13.31 -9.64
CA ALA A 350 11.82 12.23 -9.09
C ALA A 350 10.94 11.09 -8.52
N TRP A 351 9.86 11.44 -7.82
CA TRP A 351 8.92 10.47 -7.26
C TRP A 351 8.20 9.67 -8.34
N LYS A 352 7.79 10.32 -9.45
CA LYS A 352 7.10 9.68 -10.57
C LYS A 352 7.85 8.44 -11.09
N GLN A 353 9.18 8.49 -11.15
CA GLN A 353 10.02 7.36 -11.61
C GLN A 353 9.92 6.12 -10.72
N SER A 354 9.46 6.26 -9.48
CA SER A 354 9.26 5.13 -8.56
C SER A 354 7.84 4.56 -8.59
N ARG A 355 6.89 5.21 -9.30
CA ARG A 355 5.46 4.92 -9.27
C ARG A 355 4.98 4.10 -10.47
N TRP A 356 5.60 2.94 -10.68
CA TRP A 356 5.23 2.01 -11.76
C TRP A 356 3.73 1.69 -11.82
N LEU A 357 3.06 1.65 -10.65
CA LEU A 357 1.64 1.31 -10.59
C LEU A 357 0.79 2.34 -11.37
N LEU A 358 1.12 3.63 -11.31
CA LEU A 358 0.37 4.64 -12.05
C LEU A 358 0.45 4.43 -13.57
N ASP A 359 1.60 3.98 -14.08
CA ASP A 359 1.79 3.72 -15.50
C ASP A 359 0.96 2.51 -15.95
N VAL A 360 0.92 1.44 -15.13
CA VAL A 360 0.06 0.27 -15.39
C VAL A 360 -1.43 0.63 -15.25
N LEU A 361 -1.82 1.49 -14.30
CA LEU A 361 -3.19 1.99 -14.16
C LEU A 361 -3.61 2.83 -15.37
N ALA A 362 -2.71 3.68 -15.88
CA ALA A 362 -2.95 4.46 -17.08
C ALA A 362 -3.17 3.54 -18.30
N PHE A 363 -2.30 2.54 -18.49
CA PHE A 363 -2.45 1.53 -19.54
C PHE A 363 -3.75 0.72 -19.40
N ALA A 364 -4.10 0.32 -18.18
CA ALA A 364 -5.31 -0.46 -17.92
C ALA A 364 -6.58 0.31 -18.33
N ARG A 365 -6.57 1.64 -18.19
CA ARG A 365 -7.70 2.53 -18.54
C ARG A 365 -7.64 3.09 -19.95
N ASP A 366 -6.54 2.89 -20.67
CA ASP A 366 -6.35 3.48 -21.99
C ASP A 366 -7.22 2.79 -23.05
N ARG A 367 -8.14 3.55 -23.64
CA ARG A 367 -9.01 3.15 -24.75
C ARG A 367 -8.37 3.37 -26.13
N LEU A 368 -7.33 4.19 -26.20
CA LEU A 368 -6.72 4.67 -27.44
C LEU A 368 -5.50 3.84 -27.85
N SER A 369 -4.97 3.01 -26.95
CA SER A 369 -3.86 2.09 -27.23
C SER A 369 -4.16 1.25 -28.49
N HIS A 370 -3.33 1.46 -29.52
CA HIS A 370 -3.39 0.68 -30.75
C HIS A 370 -2.91 -0.74 -30.45
N SER A 371 -3.84 -1.69 -30.44
CA SER A 371 -3.62 -3.15 -30.31
C SER A 371 -2.70 -3.58 -29.16
N PRO A 372 -3.11 -3.40 -27.89
CA PRO A 372 -2.37 -3.96 -26.76
C PRO A 372 -2.25 -5.48 -26.89
N THR A 373 -1.13 -6.03 -26.41
CA THR A 373 -0.84 -7.47 -26.49
C THR A 373 -1.93 -8.30 -25.82
N SER A 374 -2.76 -8.97 -26.63
CA SER A 374 -3.82 -9.83 -26.13
C SER A 374 -3.26 -11.15 -25.58
N MET A 375 -3.77 -11.57 -24.44
CA MET A 375 -3.45 -12.87 -23.84
C MET A 375 -3.90 -14.04 -24.72
N ARG A 376 -4.77 -13.83 -25.72
CA ARG A 376 -5.26 -14.87 -26.66
C ARG A 376 -4.12 -15.64 -27.32
N HIS A 377 -3.09 -14.95 -27.84
CA HIS A 377 -1.96 -15.61 -28.50
C HIS A 377 -1.18 -16.47 -27.51
N LEU A 378 -0.92 -15.96 -26.29
CA LEU A 378 -0.19 -16.69 -25.25
C LEU A 378 -0.97 -17.94 -24.80
N LEU A 379 -2.28 -17.79 -24.58
CA LEU A 379 -3.14 -18.89 -24.13
C LEU A 379 -3.37 -19.96 -25.20
N ALA A 380 -3.21 -19.63 -26.47
CA ALA A 380 -3.29 -20.59 -27.58
C ALA A 380 -2.10 -21.58 -27.61
N HIS A 381 -0.97 -21.25 -26.97
CA HIS A 381 0.18 -22.16 -26.84
C HIS A 381 -0.14 -23.29 -25.84
N ASN A 382 -0.69 -24.36 -26.42
CA ASN A 382 -0.88 -25.75 -26.00
C ASN A 382 -1.38 -26.07 -24.57
N THR A 383 -2.54 -26.75 -24.57
CA THR A 383 -3.28 -27.34 -23.44
C THR A 383 -2.79 -28.75 -23.04
N LYS A 384 -1.84 -29.34 -23.78
CA LYS A 384 -1.55 -30.79 -23.72
C LYS A 384 -0.56 -31.27 -22.64
N ARG A 385 0.30 -30.41 -22.08
CA ARG A 385 1.25 -30.79 -21.01
C ARG A 385 0.77 -30.50 -19.59
N SER A 386 -0.37 -29.83 -19.43
CA SER A 386 -0.81 -29.30 -18.12
C SER A 386 -1.42 -30.35 -17.18
N ARG A 387 -1.75 -31.56 -17.67
CA ARG A 387 -2.43 -32.58 -16.85
C ARG A 387 -1.48 -33.39 -15.96
N ASP A 388 -0.20 -33.51 -16.34
CA ASP A 388 0.78 -34.33 -15.61
C ASP A 388 1.67 -33.52 -14.64
N GLN A 389 1.65 -32.17 -14.69
CA GLN A 389 2.41 -31.28 -13.79
C GLN A 389 1.53 -30.54 -12.77
N MET A 390 0.21 -30.73 -12.80
CA MET A 390 -0.71 -30.04 -11.90
C MET A 390 -0.51 -30.41 -10.41
N ASP A 391 0.13 -31.55 -10.11
CA ASP A 391 0.27 -32.07 -8.74
C ASP A 391 1.57 -31.70 -8.00
N THR A 392 2.53 -30.99 -8.61
CA THR A 392 3.86 -30.77 -7.98
C THR A 392 4.33 -29.33 -7.79
N GLN A 393 3.58 -28.31 -8.24
CA GLN A 393 3.92 -26.90 -7.96
C GLN A 393 2.70 -26.10 -7.50
N ASN A 394 2.39 -26.19 -6.20
CA ASN A 394 1.50 -25.30 -5.47
C ASN A 394 2.13 -23.90 -5.28
N GLY A 395 2.49 -23.23 -6.38
CA GLY A 395 3.05 -21.87 -6.40
C GLY A 395 2.01 -20.74 -6.34
N LEU A 396 0.74 -21.07 -6.08
CA LEU A 396 -0.30 -20.10 -5.78
C LEU A 396 -0.17 -19.72 -4.31
N LEU A 397 0.22 -18.46 -4.05
CA LEU A 397 0.23 -17.85 -2.72
C LEU A 397 0.93 -18.71 -1.66
N GLN A 398 2.15 -19.19 -1.93
CA GLN A 398 2.97 -19.75 -0.85
C GLN A 398 3.34 -18.61 0.11
N PRO A 399 2.88 -18.63 1.37
CA PRO A 399 3.55 -17.83 2.39
C PRO A 399 5.01 -18.29 2.46
N PRO A 400 5.95 -17.40 2.81
CA PRO A 400 7.34 -17.80 2.99
C PRO A 400 7.44 -18.92 4.02
N ASP A 401 8.43 -19.78 3.84
CA ASP A 401 8.75 -20.89 4.76
C ASP A 401 8.83 -20.34 6.20
N PRO A 402 8.05 -20.84 7.17
CA PRO A 402 8.06 -20.36 8.55
C PRO A 402 9.44 -20.46 9.21
N LYS A 403 10.41 -21.15 8.59
CA LYS A 403 11.82 -21.20 9.03
C LYS A 403 12.62 -19.92 8.73
N ALA A 404 12.16 -19.06 7.82
CA ALA A 404 12.79 -17.75 7.58
C ALA A 404 12.42 -16.70 8.66
N VAL A 405 11.31 -16.92 9.36
CA VAL A 405 11.00 -16.22 10.61
C VAL A 405 11.50 -17.11 11.73
N LYS A 406 12.67 -16.81 12.30
CA LYS A 406 13.07 -17.43 13.58
C LYS A 406 12.05 -17.04 14.66
N SER A 407 10.98 -17.83 14.76
CA SER A 407 10.20 -18.00 15.97
C SER A 407 11.14 -18.52 17.05
N ARG A 408 11.81 -17.61 17.76
CA ARG A 408 12.38 -17.91 19.07
C ARG A 408 11.30 -17.59 20.10
N GLY A 409 10.59 -18.63 20.49
CA GLY A 409 9.55 -18.55 21.51
C GLY A 409 8.79 -19.86 21.64
N SER A 410 9.51 -20.95 21.89
CA SER A 410 8.91 -22.15 22.47
C SER A 410 8.33 -21.78 23.83
N TRP A 411 7.01 -21.89 23.95
CA TRP A 411 6.30 -21.82 25.23
C TRP A 411 6.64 -23.05 26.08
N PRO A 412 7.08 -22.91 27.33
CA PRO A 412 6.96 -23.96 28.32
C PRO A 412 5.73 -23.70 29.21
N GLY A 413 4.85 -24.71 29.31
CA GLY A 413 3.81 -24.82 30.35
C GLY A 413 2.44 -24.29 29.97
#